data_AF-A0A355SFF1-F1
#
_entry.id   AF-A0A355SFF1-F1
#
_cell.length_a   1.000
_cell.length_b   1.000
_cell.length_c   1.000
_cell.angle_alpha   90.00
_cell.angle_beta   90.00
_cell.angle_gamma   90.00
#
_symmetry.space_group_name_H-M   'P 1'
#
loop_
_entity.id
_entity.type
_entity.pdbx_description
1 polymer ?
#
loop_
_entity_poly.entity_id
_entity_poly.type
_entity_poly.pdbx_seq_one_letter_code
_entity_poly.pdbx_strand_id
1 'polypeptide(L)' 'MRKQHPCGGFQWEVMRVGADFRIKCLTCGHQVMLPRVKFEKAVKKVIKSNAPSNDAQINSDTEGEEN' A
#
# COMPACT_ATOMS: atom_id res chain seq x y z
N MET A 1 10.38 -4.23 -1.84
CA MET A 1 11.44 -3.84 -0.89
C MET A 1 12.77 -3.74 -1.66
N ARG A 2 13.65 -2.76 -1.43
CA ARG A 2 14.94 -2.64 -2.16
C ARG A 2 15.87 -3.87 -1.98
N LYS A 3 15.69 -4.64 -0.91
CA LYS A 3 16.31 -5.95 -0.74
C LYS A 3 15.36 -7.05 -1.21
N GLN A 4 15.85 -7.93 -2.06
CA GLN A 4 15.15 -9.13 -2.49
C GLN A 4 14.97 -10.04 -1.28
N HIS A 5 13.75 -10.55 -1.07
CA HIS A 5 13.55 -11.56 -0.04
C HIS A 5 14.37 -12.80 -0.42
N PRO A 6 14.96 -13.57 0.52
CA PRO A 6 15.71 -14.80 0.21
C PRO A 6 14.93 -15.81 -0.64
N CYS A 7 13.60 -15.69 -0.75
CA CYS A 7 12.78 -16.52 -1.65
C CYS A 7 12.72 -16.01 -3.11
N GLY A 8 13.45 -14.95 -3.48
CA GLY A 8 13.40 -14.34 -4.82
C GLY A 8 12.22 -13.39 -5.07
N GLY A 9 11.26 -13.34 -4.15
CA GLY A 9 10.06 -12.50 -4.23
C GLY A 9 10.29 -11.03 -3.91
N PHE A 10 9.64 -10.15 -4.66
CA PHE A 10 9.65 -8.69 -4.43
C PHE A 10 8.32 -8.14 -3.92
N GLN A 11 7.27 -8.96 -3.97
CA GLN A 11 5.91 -8.59 -3.65
C GLN A 11 5.60 -8.90 -2.19
N TRP A 12 5.10 -7.89 -1.49
CA TRP A 12 4.78 -7.93 -0.08
C TRP A 12 3.39 -7.36 0.12
N GLU A 13 2.59 -8.06 0.92
CA GLU A 13 1.26 -7.65 1.33
C GLU A 13 1.34 -7.11 2.76
N VAL A 14 0.76 -5.93 2.98
CA VAL A 14 0.70 -5.30 4.29
C VAL A 14 -0.58 -5.76 4.98
N MET A 15 -0.42 -6.59 6.03
CA MET A 15 -1.55 -7.15 6.78
C MET A 15 -1.97 -6.25 7.94
N ARG A 16 -1.02 -5.56 8.56
CA ARG A 16 -1.25 -4.67 9.71
C ARG A 16 -0.47 -3.38 9.54
N VAL A 17 -1.14 -2.27 9.82
CA VAL A 17 -0.57 -0.92 9.88
C VAL A 17 -0.78 -0.39 11.30
N GLY A 18 0.31 0.05 11.95
CA GLY A 18 0.31 0.51 13.34
C GLY A 18 1.69 1.02 13.75
N ALA A 19 2.10 0.80 15.01
CA ALA A 19 3.47 1.07 15.45
C ALA A 19 4.49 0.18 14.69
N ASP A 20 4.13 -1.09 14.50
CA ASP A 20 4.86 -2.07 13.71
C ASP A 20 4.05 -2.51 12.48
N PHE A 21 4.72 -2.62 11.34
CA PHE A 21 4.11 -3.11 10.11
C PHE A 21 4.30 -4.62 10.05
N ARG A 22 3.19 -5.36 9.95
CA ARG A 22 3.25 -6.80 9.66
C ARG A 22 3.07 -6.98 8.16
N ILE A 23 4.12 -7.48 7.52
CA ILE A 23 4.12 -7.74 6.08
C ILE A 23 4.28 -9.22 5.80
N LYS A 24 3.52 -9.72 4.83
CA LYS A 24 3.56 -11.10 4.37
C LYS A 24 4.15 -11.14 2.97
N CYS A 25 5.13 -12.00 2.76
CA CYS A 25 5.61 -12.27 1.41
C CYS A 25 4.57 -13.09 0.65
N LEU A 26 4.13 -12.60 -0.51
CA LEU A 26 3.13 -13.30 -1.34
C LEU A 26 3.72 -14.55 -2.03
N THR A 27 5.04 -14.65 -2.12
CA THR A 27 5.73 -15.73 -2.85
C THR A 27 6.05 -16.93 -1.97
N CYS A 28 6.30 -16.72 -0.67
CA CYS A 28 6.63 -17.81 0.27
C CYS A 28 5.74 -17.85 1.51
N GLY A 29 4.81 -16.89 1.67
CA GLY A 29 3.91 -16.83 2.81
C GLY A 29 4.56 -16.38 4.13
N HIS A 30 5.86 -16.08 4.13
CA HIS A 30 6.58 -15.70 5.34
C HIS A 30 6.12 -14.32 5.85
N GLN A 31 5.87 -14.22 7.15
CA GLN A 31 5.46 -12.99 7.80
C GLN A 31 6.64 -12.39 8.57
N VAL A 32 6.89 -11.10 8.38
CA VAL A 32 7.93 -10.38 9.12
C VAL A 32 7.35 -9.11 9.73
N MET A 33 7.87 -8.75 10.90
CA MET A 33 7.56 -7.48 11.56
C MET A 33 8.63 -6.47 11.16
N LEU A 34 8.21 -5.34 10.61
CA LEU A 34 9.10 -4.27 10.19
C LEU A 34 8.68 -2.95 10.86
N PRO A 35 9.61 -2.26 11.55
CA PRO A 35 9.30 -0.96 12.12
C PRO A 35 9.08 0.06 11.00
N ARG A 36 8.18 1.03 11.24
CA ARG A 36 7.74 2.04 10.27
C ARG A 36 8.88 2.71 9.50
N VAL A 37 9.93 3.15 10.20
CA VAL A 37 11.09 3.85 9.61
C VAL A 37 11.82 2.98 8.57
N LYS A 38 11.92 1.67 8.82
CA LYS A 38 12.52 0.73 7.87
C LYS A 38 11.58 0.46 6.70
N PHE A 39 10.29 0.35 6.94
CA PHE A 39 9.29 0.15 5.89
C PHE A 39 9.28 1.33 4.90
N GLU A 40 9.17 2.55 5.40
CA GLU A 40 9.16 3.77 4.57
C GLU A 40 10.42 3.89 3.69
N LYS A 41 11.61 3.60 4.24
CA LYS A 41 12.86 3.59 3.46
C LYS A 41 12.97 2.46 2.43
N ALA A 42 12.26 1.35 2.66
CA ALA A 42 12.37 0.15 1.84
C ALA A 42 11.28 0.04 0.76
N VAL A 43 10.19 0.80 0.90
CA VAL A 43 9.12 0.96 -0.08
C VAL A 43 9.60 1.92 -1.18
N LYS A 44 9.84 1.38 -2.38
CA LYS A 44 10.22 2.20 -3.55
C LYS A 44 9.00 2.76 -4.29
N LYS A 45 7.89 2.03 -4.27
CA LYS A 45 6.62 2.37 -4.90
C LYS A 45 5.50 1.59 -4.20
N VAL A 46 4.40 2.25 -3.87
CA VAL A 46 3.18 1.57 -3.39
C VAL A 46 2.28 1.35 -4.60
N ILE A 47 1.92 0.08 -4.87
CA ILE A 47 1.18 -0.30 -6.09
C ILE A 47 -0.33 -0.23 -5.87
N LYS A 48 -0.79 -0.47 -4.63
CA LYS A 48 -2.18 -0.31 -4.20
C LYS A 48 -2.21 0.22 -2.78
N SER A 49 -2.86 1.37 -2.61
CA SER A 49 -3.17 1.96 -1.30
C SER A 49 -4.69 2.13 -1.26
N ASN A 50 -5.37 1.48 -0.32
CA ASN A 50 -6.80 1.75 -0.05
C ASN A 50 -6.97 2.94 0.91
N ALA A 51 -5.98 3.83 0.99
CA ALA A 51 -6.14 5.09 1.70
C ALA A 51 -7.10 5.95 0.86
N PRO A 52 -8.11 6.60 1.46
CA PRO A 52 -8.82 7.67 0.78
C PRO A 52 -7.82 8.82 0.60
N SER A 53 -7.09 8.80 -0.52
CA SER A 53 -6.41 9.99 -0.99
C SER A 53 -7.50 10.99 -1.28
N ASN A 54 -7.54 12.05 -0.49
CA ASN A 54 -8.45 13.18 -0.62
C ASN A 54 -8.10 14.06 -1.84
N ASP A 55 -7.78 13.43 -2.97
CA ASP A 55 -7.44 14.10 -4.23
C ASP A 55 -8.59 13.85 -5.21
N ALA A 56 -9.44 14.87 -5.28
CA ALA A 56 -10.34 15.23 -6.37
C ALA A 56 -11.26 14.14 -6.96
N GLN A 57 -12.53 14.20 -6.54
CA GLN A 57 -13.63 14.32 -7.51
C GLN A 57 -14.63 15.35 -6.99
N ILE A 58 -14.41 16.57 -7.48
CA ILE A 58 -15.37 17.69 -7.43
C ILE A 58 -16.65 17.23 -8.13
N ASN A 59 -17.76 17.69 -7.58
CA ASN A 59 -19.09 17.16 -7.75
C ASN A 59 -19.56 17.14 -9.20
N SER A 60 -20.39 16.13 -9.47
CA SER A 60 -21.40 16.09 -10.52
C SER A 60 -22.24 17.37 -10.52
N ASP A 61 -22.03 18.21 -11.52
CA ASP A 61 -23.01 19.19 -11.94
C ASP A 61 -23.85 18.54 -13.04
N THR A 62 -24.94 17.91 -12.60
CA THR A 62 -26.05 17.50 -13.48
C THR A 62 -27.14 18.53 -13.28
N GLU A 63 -27.09 19.61 -14.04
CA GLU A 63 -28.25 20.47 -14.29
C GLU A 63 -28.65 20.27 -15.75
N GLY A 64 -29.28 19.12 -16.00
CA GLY A 64 -30.30 19.03 -17.03
C GLY A 64 -31.59 19.52 -16.41
N GLU A 65 -31.86 20.82 -16.51
CA GLU A 65 -33.19 21.38 -16.28
C GLU A 65 -33.59 22.16 -17.53
N GLU A 66 -34.35 21.46 -18.36
CA GLU A 66 -35.57 21.90 -19.04
C GLU A 66 -35.77 23.43 -19.13
N ASN A 67 -35.60 24.00 -20.34
CA ASN A 67 -36.65 24.69 -21.13
C ASN A 67 -36.07 25.24 -22.44
#